data_AF-A0A7Y5VSB6-F1
#
_entry.id   AF-A0A7Y5VSB6-F1
#
_cell.length_a   1.000
_cell.length_b   1.000
_cell.length_c   1.000
_cell.angle_alpha   90.00
_cell.angle_beta   90.00
_cell.angle_gamma   90.00
#
_symmetry.space_group_name_H-M   'P 1'
#
loop_
_entity.id
_entity.type
_entity.pdbx_description
1 polymer ?
#
loop_
_entity_poly.entity_id
_entity_poly.type
_entity_poly.pdbx_seq_one_letter_code
_entity_poly.pdbx_strand_id
1 'polypeptide(L)'
;MYFRRVRLRLALAAAALLASGCPPKPSEGPPPPPPRDVDDIIATVNAQRIAADEPLYAPYITVSLSLRDDKGRRHDLDLRGSMVVRRPRSLWMRLDHALEEGQVELGSNEAEYWLSIRRDYATMWWGRHEHVGKPEVEPLPIDPARIADTLGLRMLPARGALGPFRRCFERYDELTYGRNDPIDGFFADRVYAVDRYPPFLIRRIDFLDRAGQAEMVVWLDDYCETDGHGLFPRKLRLHWPKRDSSMTLGIDRLRAGAKVNPRVFVRPRTPPEGIRRIVQVDAACEAAASPGASGE
;
A
#
# COMPACT_ATOMS: atom_id res chain seq x y z
N MET A 1 35.84 37.82 53.71
CA MET A 1 35.10 37.50 54.95
C MET A 1 33.65 37.28 54.53
N TYR A 2 32.98 36.14 54.63
CA TYR A 2 32.92 35.17 55.72
C TYR A 2 32.49 33.80 55.15
N PHE A 3 33.16 32.76 55.62
CA PHE A 3 32.91 31.33 55.37
C PHE A 3 31.72 30.80 56.20
N ARG A 4 31.22 29.61 55.83
CA ARG A 4 30.36 28.65 56.59
C ARG A 4 28.88 29.04 56.69
N ARG A 5 27.92 28.15 56.39
CA ARG A 5 27.70 26.85 57.05
C ARG A 5 27.16 25.77 56.10
N VAL A 6 27.78 24.60 56.21
CA VAL A 6 27.36 23.32 55.64
C VAL A 6 26.57 22.55 56.70
N ARG A 7 25.70 21.65 56.23
CA ARG A 7 25.25 20.36 56.81
C ARG A 7 23.81 20.33 57.31
N LEU A 8 23.12 19.29 56.82
CA LEU A 8 22.39 18.30 57.61
C LEU A 8 20.88 18.18 57.31
N ARG A 9 20.51 17.69 56.11
CA ARG A 9 19.27 16.91 55.88
C ARG A 9 19.49 15.92 54.73
N LEU A 10 20.29 14.88 54.99
CA LEU A 10 20.57 13.81 54.03
C LEU A 10 20.58 12.48 54.80
N ALA A 11 19.41 12.08 55.29
CA ALA A 11 19.14 10.75 55.83
C ALA A 11 17.61 10.60 55.88
N LEU A 12 17.09 9.44 55.46
CA LEU A 12 15.67 9.08 55.30
C LEU A 12 15.00 9.42 53.96
N ALA A 13 15.54 8.92 52.85
CA ALA A 13 14.76 8.65 51.63
C ALA A 13 15.34 7.52 50.75
N ALA A 14 16.14 6.60 51.33
CA ALA A 14 16.85 5.55 50.57
C ALA A 14 16.39 4.11 50.89
N ALA A 15 15.34 3.93 51.70
CA ALA A 15 14.89 2.61 52.15
C ALA A 15 13.60 2.10 51.46
N ALA A 16 13.03 2.85 50.52
CA ALA A 16 11.76 2.49 49.86
C ALA A 16 11.89 2.02 48.39
N LEU A 17 13.11 1.85 47.87
CA LEU A 17 13.35 1.46 46.47
C LEU A 17 13.73 -0.02 46.28
N LEU A 18 13.77 -0.82 47.35
CA LEU A 18 14.12 -2.26 47.30
C LEU A 18 12.91 -3.19 47.22
N ALA A 19 11.69 -2.66 47.10
CA ALA A 19 10.53 -3.43 46.65
C ALA A 19 10.47 -3.50 45.10
N SER A 20 11.63 -3.65 44.46
CA SER A 20 11.77 -3.91 43.03
C SER A 20 11.24 -5.31 42.75
N GLY A 21 9.94 -5.39 42.47
CA GLY A 21 9.30 -6.60 41.97
C GLY A 21 10.10 -7.16 40.79
N CYS A 22 10.25 -8.49 40.76
CA CYS A 22 10.82 -9.17 39.61
C CYS A 22 10.23 -8.58 38.32
N PRO A 23 11.05 -8.18 37.34
CA PRO A 23 10.52 -7.83 36.03
C PRO A 23 9.64 -9.01 35.59
N PRO A 24 8.38 -8.75 35.17
CA PRO A 24 7.49 -9.83 34.77
C PRO A 24 8.24 -10.69 33.75
N LYS A 25 8.34 -12.00 34.03
CA LYS A 25 8.96 -12.95 33.10
C LYS A 25 8.30 -12.68 31.74
N PRO A 26 9.07 -12.35 30.68
CA PRO A 26 8.49 -12.16 29.36
C PRO A 26 7.61 -13.37 29.11
N SER A 27 6.31 -13.14 28.89
CA SER A 27 5.41 -14.23 28.52
C SER A 27 5.97 -14.81 27.23
N GLU A 28 6.58 -16.00 27.33
CA GLU A 28 7.00 -16.75 26.15
C GLU A 28 5.73 -16.94 25.33
N GLY A 29 5.72 -16.36 24.12
CA GLY A 29 4.60 -16.53 23.21
C GLY A 29 4.40 -18.02 22.88
N PRO A 30 3.24 -18.39 22.29
CA PRO A 30 3.08 -19.74 21.78
C PRO A 30 4.22 -20.05 20.80
N PRO A 31 4.78 -21.28 20.83
CA PRO A 31 5.88 -21.65 19.94
C PRO A 31 5.48 -21.45 18.47
N PRO A 32 6.44 -21.17 17.57
CA PRO A 32 6.14 -21.02 16.16
C PRO A 32 5.52 -22.31 15.62
N PRO A 33 4.49 -22.22 14.76
CA PRO A 33 3.90 -23.39 14.14
C PRO A 33 4.95 -24.08 13.25
N PRO A 34 4.75 -25.34 12.82
CA PRO A 34 5.65 -25.99 11.90
C PRO A 34 5.71 -25.23 10.55
N PRO A 35 6.82 -25.32 9.80
CA PRO A 35 6.88 -24.79 8.44
C PRO A 35 5.82 -25.46 7.55
N ARG A 36 5.12 -24.67 6.73
CA ARG A 36 4.09 -25.15 5.79
C ARG A 36 4.66 -25.29 4.38
N ASP A 37 4.05 -26.05 3.47
CA ASP A 37 4.46 -25.99 2.06
C ASP A 37 4.12 -24.61 1.45
N VAL A 38 4.88 -24.18 0.44
CA VAL A 38 4.66 -22.89 -0.23
C VAL A 38 3.31 -22.86 -0.94
N ASP A 39 2.93 -23.95 -1.61
CA ASP A 39 1.66 -24.01 -2.34
C ASP A 39 0.48 -23.98 -1.36
N ASP A 40 0.62 -24.59 -0.19
CA ASP A 40 -0.37 -24.49 0.91
C ASP A 40 -0.52 -23.06 1.42
N ILE A 41 0.58 -22.32 1.58
CA ILE A 41 0.56 -20.91 2.00
C ILE A 41 -0.19 -20.07 0.95
N ILE A 42 0.17 -20.21 -0.33
CA ILE A 42 -0.47 -19.49 -1.44
C ILE A 42 -1.97 -19.81 -1.48
N ALA A 43 -2.34 -21.09 -1.42
CA ALA A 43 -3.73 -21.53 -1.44
C ALA A 43 -4.53 -20.95 -0.26
N THR A 44 -3.95 -20.95 0.94
CA THR A 44 -4.62 -20.42 2.14
C THR A 44 -4.83 -18.92 2.07
N VAL A 45 -3.80 -18.16 1.69
CA VAL A 45 -3.91 -16.72 1.51
C VAL A 45 -4.94 -16.40 0.44
N ASN A 46 -4.93 -17.11 -0.68
CA ASN A 46 -5.88 -16.89 -1.78
C ASN A 46 -7.33 -17.26 -1.40
N ALA A 47 -7.53 -18.26 -0.54
CA ALA A 47 -8.84 -18.64 -0.03
C ALA A 47 -9.45 -17.61 0.93
N GLN A 48 -8.64 -16.76 1.55
CA GLN A 48 -9.09 -15.73 2.50
C GLN A 48 -9.35 -14.37 1.87
N ARG A 49 -8.84 -14.17 0.65
CA ARG A 49 -9.03 -12.92 -0.10
C ARG A 49 -10.51 -12.72 -0.40
N ILE A 50 -10.84 -11.45 -0.66
CA ILE A 50 -12.15 -11.09 -1.18
C ILE A 50 -12.46 -11.96 -2.41
N ALA A 51 -13.53 -12.75 -2.31
CA ALA A 51 -14.04 -13.58 -3.39
C ALA A 51 -15.07 -12.84 -4.26
N ALA A 52 -15.47 -11.62 -3.87
CA ALA A 52 -16.48 -10.84 -4.58
C ALA A 52 -16.02 -10.42 -5.98
N ASP A 53 -16.72 -10.91 -7.00
CA ASP A 53 -16.66 -10.34 -8.36
C ASP A 53 -17.49 -9.06 -8.47
N GLU A 54 -18.40 -8.83 -7.52
CA GLU A 54 -19.18 -7.60 -7.43
C GLU A 54 -18.38 -6.44 -6.80
N PRO A 55 -18.73 -5.17 -7.13
CA PRO A 55 -18.11 -4.02 -6.50
C PRO A 55 -18.39 -3.96 -5.00
N LEU A 56 -17.35 -3.70 -4.24
CA LEU A 56 -17.44 -3.45 -2.80
C LEU A 56 -17.24 -1.97 -2.53
N TYR A 57 -18.16 -1.39 -1.78
CA TYR A 57 -18.24 0.05 -1.56
C TYR A 57 -17.94 0.42 -0.10
N ALA A 58 -16.97 1.29 0.09
CA ALA A 58 -16.68 1.94 1.36
C ALA A 58 -17.13 3.41 1.28
N PRO A 59 -18.28 3.77 1.88
CA PRO A 59 -18.80 5.14 1.83
C PRO A 59 -17.95 6.13 2.62
N TYR A 60 -17.19 5.64 3.59
CA TYR A 60 -16.36 6.43 4.48
C TYR A 60 -14.97 5.83 4.60
N ILE A 61 -14.00 6.54 4.04
CA ILE A 61 -12.58 6.30 4.24
C ILE A 61 -11.89 7.58 4.73
N THR A 62 -10.76 7.40 5.39
CA THR A 62 -9.87 8.47 5.84
C THR A 62 -8.49 8.25 5.24
N VAL A 63 -7.84 9.31 4.78
CA VAL A 63 -6.49 9.25 4.22
C VAL A 63 -5.66 10.37 4.84
N SER A 64 -4.63 10.01 5.59
CA SER A 64 -3.58 10.95 6.00
C SER A 64 -2.38 10.73 5.09
N LEU A 65 -2.00 11.76 4.35
CA LEU A 65 -0.97 11.72 3.33
C LEU A 65 0.13 12.72 3.67
N SER A 66 1.37 12.29 3.54
CA SER A 66 2.57 13.12 3.68
C SER A 66 3.42 12.95 2.44
N LEU A 67 3.52 14.00 1.62
CA LEU A 67 4.29 13.99 0.37
C LEU A 67 5.45 14.97 0.46
N ARG A 68 6.60 14.58 -0.09
CA ARG A 68 7.70 15.51 -0.37
C ARG A 68 7.71 15.89 -1.85
N ASP A 69 7.72 17.20 -2.14
CA ASP A 69 7.85 17.71 -3.50
C ASP A 69 9.32 17.68 -4.00
N ASP A 70 9.54 17.97 -5.29
CA ASP A 70 10.88 17.99 -5.90
C ASP A 70 11.81 19.06 -5.28
N LYS A 71 11.26 20.03 -4.55
CA LYS A 71 12.02 21.05 -3.79
C LYS A 71 12.30 20.60 -2.35
N GLY A 72 11.95 19.37 -2.00
CA GLY A 72 12.13 18.82 -0.67
C GLY A 72 11.12 19.32 0.36
N ARG A 73 10.06 20.06 -0.02
CA ARG A 73 9.05 20.54 0.94
C ARG A 73 8.04 19.44 1.24
N ARG A 74 7.69 19.31 2.51
CA ARG A 74 6.69 18.37 2.99
C ARG A 74 5.30 18.99 2.94
N HIS A 75 4.34 18.24 2.41
CA HIS A 75 2.92 18.57 2.32
C HIS A 75 2.14 17.48 3.04
N ASP A 76 1.48 17.85 4.13
CA ASP A 76 0.62 16.95 4.90
C ASP A 76 -0.84 17.26 4.59
N LEU A 77 -1.62 16.24 4.25
CA LEU A 77 -3.01 16.34 3.83
C LEU A 77 -3.85 15.30 4.57
N ASP A 78 -4.91 15.75 5.25
CA ASP A 78 -5.93 14.87 5.80
C ASP A 78 -7.18 14.94 4.93
N LEU A 79 -7.51 13.81 4.32
CA LEU A 79 -8.58 13.66 3.36
C LEU A 79 -9.61 12.65 3.85
N ARG A 80 -10.84 12.81 3.38
CA ARG A 80 -11.94 11.88 3.62
C ARG A 80 -12.68 11.63 2.33
N GLY A 81 -13.33 10.50 2.21
CA GLY A 81 -14.18 10.28 1.05
C GLY A 81 -14.69 8.86 0.95
N SER A 82 -14.76 8.37 -0.27
CA SER A 82 -15.32 7.06 -0.57
C SER A 82 -14.43 6.26 -1.50
N MET A 83 -14.57 4.94 -1.44
CA MET A 83 -13.81 4.00 -2.24
C MET A 83 -14.72 2.90 -2.77
N VAL A 84 -14.48 2.50 -4.02
CA VAL A 84 -15.04 1.29 -4.60
C VAL A 84 -13.88 0.41 -5.05
N VAL A 85 -13.93 -0.87 -4.70
CA VAL A 85 -12.99 -1.88 -5.19
C VAL A 85 -13.75 -3.00 -5.90
N ARG A 86 -13.11 -3.60 -6.90
CA ARG A 86 -13.59 -4.81 -7.56
C ARG A 86 -12.40 -5.59 -8.09
N ARG A 87 -12.49 -6.92 -8.05
CA ARG A 87 -11.47 -7.79 -8.66
C ARG A 87 -11.38 -7.57 -10.18
N PRO A 88 -10.22 -7.91 -10.79
CA PRO A 88 -8.97 -8.27 -10.13
C PRO A 88 -8.16 -7.05 -9.67
N ARG A 89 -8.43 -5.85 -10.20
CA ARG A 89 -7.62 -4.64 -9.93
C ARG A 89 -8.38 -3.33 -10.10
N SER A 90 -9.72 -3.39 -10.12
CA SER A 90 -10.56 -2.21 -10.24
C SER A 90 -10.60 -1.48 -8.91
N LEU A 91 -10.22 -0.21 -8.93
CA LEU A 91 -10.21 0.69 -7.79
C LEU A 91 -10.77 2.03 -8.27
N TRP A 92 -11.59 2.65 -7.45
CA TRP A 92 -11.92 4.05 -7.57
C TRP A 92 -11.96 4.64 -6.17
N MET A 93 -11.37 5.81 -5.99
CA MET A 93 -11.34 6.52 -4.74
C MET A 93 -11.45 8.01 -5.02
N ARG A 94 -12.42 8.65 -4.37
CA ARG A 94 -12.59 10.10 -4.37
C ARG A 94 -12.37 10.60 -2.96
N LEU A 95 -11.46 11.57 -2.85
CA LEU A 95 -10.99 12.14 -1.61
C LEU A 95 -11.19 13.65 -1.63
N ASP A 96 -11.82 14.13 -0.57
CA ASP A 96 -12.16 15.52 -0.33
C ASP A 96 -11.35 16.02 0.87
N HIS A 97 -10.89 17.26 0.81
CA HIS A 97 -10.35 17.94 1.98
C HIS A 97 -11.54 18.56 2.75
N ALA A 98 -11.45 18.71 4.07
CA ALA A 98 -12.58 19.05 4.94
C ALA A 98 -13.47 20.26 4.52
N LEU A 99 -12.96 21.16 3.68
CA LEU A 99 -13.67 22.36 3.21
C LEU A 99 -13.81 22.44 1.68
N GLU A 100 -13.27 21.48 0.92
CA GLU A 100 -13.23 21.54 -0.54
C GLU A 100 -13.44 20.14 -1.16
N GLU A 101 -14.45 20.01 -2.03
CA GLU A 101 -14.77 18.75 -2.70
C GLU A 101 -13.81 18.40 -3.86
N GLY A 102 -13.55 17.10 -4.03
CA GLY A 102 -12.98 16.47 -5.21
C GLY A 102 -11.49 16.73 -5.40
N GLN A 103 -10.74 16.88 -4.31
CA GLN A 103 -9.34 17.30 -4.34
C GLN A 103 -8.42 16.28 -4.99
N VAL A 104 -8.62 15.01 -4.65
CA VAL A 104 -7.86 13.90 -5.17
C VAL A 104 -8.82 12.81 -5.63
N GLU A 105 -8.68 12.39 -6.88
CA GLU A 105 -9.36 11.22 -7.41
C GLU A 105 -8.31 10.27 -7.96
N LEU A 106 -8.38 9.00 -7.58
CA LEU A 106 -7.55 7.96 -8.16
C LEU A 106 -8.40 6.77 -8.56
N GLY A 107 -7.99 6.11 -9.63
CA GLY A 107 -8.67 4.94 -10.12
C GLY A 107 -7.78 4.01 -10.93
N SER A 108 -8.29 2.80 -11.10
CA SER A 108 -7.66 1.71 -11.83
C SER A 108 -8.75 0.80 -12.39
N ASN A 109 -8.51 0.27 -13.57
CA ASN A 109 -9.26 -0.84 -14.15
C ASN A 109 -8.27 -1.88 -14.72
N GLU A 110 -8.73 -2.79 -15.56
CA GLU A 110 -7.88 -3.85 -16.09
C GLU A 110 -6.74 -3.34 -16.98
N ALA A 111 -6.99 -2.27 -17.72
CA ALA A 111 -6.06 -1.73 -18.72
C ALA A 111 -5.29 -0.51 -18.21
N GLU A 112 -5.96 0.43 -17.55
CA GLU A 112 -5.44 1.75 -17.22
C GLU A 112 -5.53 2.06 -15.72
N TYR A 113 -4.69 3.00 -15.28
CA TYR A 113 -4.78 3.66 -13.99
C TYR A 113 -4.68 5.18 -14.17
N TRP A 114 -5.25 5.95 -13.24
CA TRP A 114 -5.21 7.41 -13.27
C TRP A 114 -5.24 8.03 -11.88
N LEU A 115 -4.69 9.24 -11.80
CA LEU A 115 -4.65 10.10 -10.61
C LEU A 115 -4.96 11.52 -11.05
N SER A 116 -5.90 12.18 -10.40
CA SER A 116 -6.20 13.61 -10.58
C SER A 116 -5.99 14.34 -9.26
N ILE A 117 -5.21 15.42 -9.28
CA ILE A 117 -5.05 16.31 -8.13
C ILE A 117 -5.37 17.74 -8.58
N ARG A 118 -6.40 18.36 -7.99
CA ARG A 118 -6.91 19.66 -8.42
C ARG A 118 -6.14 20.85 -7.85
N ARG A 119 -6.00 20.98 -6.53
CA ARG A 119 -5.49 22.19 -5.89
C ARG A 119 -4.00 22.47 -6.09
N ASP A 120 -3.16 21.46 -5.88
CA ASP A 120 -1.70 21.68 -5.87
C ASP A 120 -1.08 21.55 -7.27
N TYR A 121 -1.73 20.79 -8.15
CA TYR A 121 -1.16 20.44 -9.46
C TYR A 121 -2.07 20.79 -10.65
N ALA A 122 -3.38 20.89 -10.46
CA ALA A 122 -4.36 20.98 -11.55
C ALA A 122 -4.07 19.98 -12.69
N THR A 123 -3.64 18.76 -12.34
CA THR A 123 -3.11 17.77 -13.28
C THR A 123 -3.78 16.42 -13.09
N MET A 124 -4.10 15.77 -14.21
CA MET A 124 -4.46 14.36 -14.27
C MET A 124 -3.34 13.57 -14.92
N TRP A 125 -2.83 12.57 -14.24
CA TRP A 125 -1.93 11.57 -14.78
C TRP A 125 -2.67 10.28 -15.09
N TRP A 126 -2.21 9.56 -16.09
CA TRP A 126 -2.69 8.21 -16.37
C TRP A 126 -1.62 7.38 -17.07
N GLY A 127 -1.76 6.06 -17.00
CA GLY A 127 -0.91 5.11 -17.73
C GLY A 127 -1.58 3.74 -17.83
N ARG A 128 -0.90 2.80 -18.48
CA ARG A 128 -1.36 1.42 -18.66
C ARG A 128 -0.65 0.45 -17.74
N HIS A 129 -1.39 -0.56 -17.29
CA HIS A 129 -0.86 -1.61 -16.41
C HIS A 129 0.28 -2.42 -17.04
N GLU A 130 0.28 -2.60 -18.35
CA GLU A 130 1.33 -3.31 -19.09
C GLU A 130 2.70 -2.61 -19.04
N HIS A 131 2.73 -1.33 -18.66
CA HIS A 131 3.93 -0.53 -18.54
C HIS A 131 4.41 -0.34 -17.09
N VAL A 132 3.63 -0.76 -16.09
CA VAL A 132 3.97 -0.52 -14.67
C VAL A 132 5.33 -1.12 -14.29
N GLY A 133 6.20 -0.27 -13.76
CA GLY A 133 7.56 -0.63 -13.35
C GLY A 133 8.58 -0.71 -14.49
N LYS A 134 8.21 -0.33 -15.72
CA LYS A 134 9.18 -0.05 -16.79
C LYS A 134 9.90 1.27 -16.49
N PRO A 135 11.18 1.41 -16.88
CA PRO A 135 12.01 2.55 -16.51
C PRO A 135 11.60 3.83 -17.23
N GLU A 136 10.90 3.72 -18.36
CA GLU A 136 10.40 4.87 -19.11
C GLU A 136 9.09 5.43 -18.55
N VAL A 137 8.49 4.78 -17.54
CA VAL A 137 7.27 5.27 -16.91
C VAL A 137 7.59 6.36 -15.89
N GLU A 138 7.02 7.54 -16.10
CA GLU A 138 7.14 8.66 -15.15
C GLU A 138 6.52 8.29 -13.80
N PRO A 139 7.24 8.53 -12.69
CA PRO A 139 6.80 8.01 -11.42
C PRO A 139 5.74 8.94 -10.78
N LEU A 140 4.56 8.41 -10.47
CA LEU A 140 3.46 9.20 -9.89
C LEU A 140 3.70 9.57 -8.42
N PRO A 141 3.15 10.70 -7.92
CA PRO A 141 3.17 11.01 -6.48
C PRO A 141 2.53 9.91 -5.63
N ILE A 142 1.43 9.36 -6.12
CA ILE A 142 0.71 8.21 -5.57
C ILE A 142 0.44 7.27 -6.74
N ASP A 143 0.84 6.00 -6.64
CA ASP A 143 0.65 5.00 -7.69
C ASP A 143 -0.68 4.24 -7.47
N PRO A 144 -1.75 4.53 -8.25
CA PRO A 144 -3.05 3.89 -8.06
C PRO A 144 -3.02 2.39 -8.39
N ALA A 145 -2.15 1.97 -9.32
CA ALA A 145 -2.01 0.57 -9.69
C ALA A 145 -1.44 -0.23 -8.52
N ARG A 146 -0.42 0.28 -7.84
CA ARG A 146 0.13 -0.35 -6.64
C ARG A 146 -0.86 -0.35 -5.47
N ILE A 147 -1.61 0.73 -5.26
CA ILE A 147 -2.65 0.74 -4.21
C ILE A 147 -3.68 -0.36 -4.49
N ALA A 148 -4.17 -0.50 -5.73
CA ALA A 148 -5.10 -1.56 -6.10
C ALA A 148 -4.52 -2.97 -5.83
N ASP A 149 -3.24 -3.18 -6.13
CA ASP A 149 -2.52 -4.43 -5.83
C ASP A 149 -2.43 -4.71 -4.31
N THR A 150 -2.32 -3.67 -3.47
CA THR A 150 -2.19 -3.81 -2.00
C THR A 150 -3.48 -4.14 -1.28
N LEU A 151 -4.63 -3.76 -1.84
CA LEU A 151 -5.96 -4.02 -1.26
C LEU A 151 -6.36 -5.51 -1.34
N GLY A 152 -5.48 -6.34 -1.85
CA GLY A 152 -5.67 -7.78 -1.84
C GLY A 152 -6.60 -8.30 -2.94
N LEU A 153 -6.88 -7.49 -3.96
CA LEU A 153 -7.82 -7.79 -5.05
C LEU A 153 -7.28 -8.84 -6.05
N ARG A 154 -5.95 -8.97 -6.14
CA ARG A 154 -5.30 -9.99 -6.98
C ARG A 154 -4.93 -11.20 -6.19
N MET A 155 -5.11 -12.38 -6.78
CA MET A 155 -4.56 -13.61 -6.23
C MET A 155 -3.04 -13.56 -6.24
N LEU A 156 -2.42 -14.16 -5.22
CA LEU A 156 -1.01 -14.49 -5.27
C LEU A 156 -0.77 -15.44 -6.45
N PRO A 157 0.23 -15.17 -7.31
CA PRO A 157 0.59 -16.09 -8.38
C PRO A 157 0.97 -17.46 -7.81
N ALA A 158 0.61 -18.51 -8.55
CA ALA A 158 1.08 -19.87 -8.29
C ALA A 158 2.60 -19.95 -8.47
N ARG A 159 3.20 -21.03 -7.94
CA ARG A 159 4.63 -21.29 -8.08
C ARG A 159 5.02 -21.42 -9.55
N GLY A 160 6.10 -20.76 -9.92
CA GLY A 160 6.72 -20.82 -11.25
C GLY A 160 8.18 -20.39 -11.21
N ALA A 161 8.78 -20.21 -12.39
CA ALA A 161 10.19 -19.81 -12.52
C ALA A 161 10.50 -18.47 -11.84
N LEU A 162 9.50 -17.60 -11.68
CA LEU A 162 9.62 -16.27 -11.07
C LEU A 162 9.17 -16.23 -9.59
N GLY A 163 9.06 -17.40 -8.95
CA GLY A 163 8.73 -17.52 -7.54
C GLY A 163 7.31 -18.07 -7.25
N PRO A 164 6.87 -18.02 -5.99
CA PRO A 164 7.58 -17.38 -4.90
C PRO A 164 8.78 -18.19 -4.40
N PHE A 165 9.86 -17.49 -4.09
CA PHE A 165 10.95 -18.00 -3.26
C PHE A 165 10.60 -17.72 -1.81
N ARG A 166 10.64 -18.76 -0.95
CA ARG A 166 10.22 -18.65 0.44
C ARG A 166 11.39 -18.47 1.38
N ARG A 167 11.25 -17.53 2.33
CA ARG A 167 12.07 -17.42 3.53
C ARG A 167 11.18 -17.57 4.77
N CYS A 168 11.49 -18.52 5.64
CA CYS A 168 10.70 -18.83 6.83
C CYS A 168 11.29 -18.13 8.05
N PHE A 169 10.49 -17.29 8.72
CA PHE A 169 10.84 -16.67 10.02
C PHE A 169 9.97 -17.21 11.14
N GLU A 170 10.23 -16.77 12.37
CA GLU A 170 9.43 -17.16 13.53
C GLU A 170 7.95 -16.77 13.40
N ARG A 171 7.67 -15.51 13.04
CA ARG A 171 6.30 -14.98 12.95
C ARG A 171 5.68 -14.95 11.55
N TYR A 172 6.51 -14.86 10.52
CA TYR A 172 6.05 -14.67 9.15
C TYR A 172 6.81 -15.57 8.17
N ASP A 173 6.11 -16.00 7.12
CA ASP A 173 6.72 -16.51 5.90
C ASP A 173 6.84 -15.36 4.91
N GLU A 174 8.04 -15.13 4.37
CA GLU A 174 8.25 -14.17 3.28
C GLU A 174 8.23 -14.90 1.94
N LEU A 175 7.35 -14.46 1.04
CA LEU A 175 7.21 -14.95 -0.33
C LEU A 175 7.72 -13.89 -1.31
N THR A 176 8.88 -14.12 -1.90
CA THR A 176 9.50 -13.23 -2.88
C THR A 176 9.14 -13.63 -4.30
N TYR A 177 8.50 -12.74 -5.05
CA TYR A 177 8.23 -12.89 -6.47
C TYR A 177 9.13 -11.97 -7.28
N GLY A 178 9.61 -12.46 -8.41
CA GLY A 178 10.44 -11.69 -9.33
C GLY A 178 9.79 -11.38 -10.67
N ARG A 179 10.49 -10.58 -11.46
CA ARG A 179 10.20 -10.29 -12.87
C ARG A 179 11.46 -10.51 -13.69
N ASN A 180 11.26 -10.80 -14.97
CA ASN A 180 12.35 -10.76 -15.93
C ASN A 180 12.32 -9.41 -16.64
N ASP A 181 13.46 -8.73 -16.63
CA ASP A 181 13.75 -7.59 -17.48
C ASP A 181 14.62 -8.04 -18.67
N PRO A 182 14.37 -7.54 -19.90
CA PRO A 182 15.20 -7.89 -21.06
C PRO A 182 16.67 -7.47 -20.93
N ILE A 183 16.97 -6.44 -20.13
CA ILE A 183 18.32 -5.88 -19.98
C ILE A 183 18.98 -6.45 -18.72
N ASP A 184 18.29 -6.35 -17.58
CA ASP A 184 18.87 -6.67 -16.27
C ASP A 184 18.64 -8.14 -15.85
N GLY A 185 17.83 -8.89 -16.60
CA GLY A 185 17.47 -10.27 -16.28
C GLY A 185 16.49 -10.38 -15.12
N PHE A 186 16.62 -11.42 -14.30
CA PHE A 186 15.74 -11.66 -13.17
C PHE A 186 16.03 -10.67 -12.02
N PHE A 187 14.98 -10.02 -11.50
CA PHE A 187 15.05 -9.22 -10.28
C PHE A 187 13.84 -9.48 -9.38
N ALA A 188 14.00 -9.29 -8.06
CA ALA A 188 12.90 -9.38 -7.11
C ALA A 188 11.97 -8.17 -7.27
N ASP A 189 10.69 -8.41 -7.50
CA ASP A 189 9.67 -7.37 -7.72
C ASP A 189 8.91 -7.06 -6.44
N ARG A 190 8.54 -8.10 -5.69
CA ARG A 190 7.72 -7.96 -4.49
C ARG A 190 7.99 -9.03 -3.46
N VAL A 191 7.85 -8.67 -2.19
CA VAL A 191 7.92 -9.59 -1.05
C VAL A 191 6.62 -9.49 -0.24
N TYR A 192 5.95 -10.61 -0.03
CA TYR A 192 4.79 -10.71 0.85
C TYR A 192 5.21 -11.33 2.18
N ALA A 193 5.03 -10.61 3.29
CA ALA A 193 5.15 -11.21 4.62
C ALA A 193 3.77 -11.74 5.06
N VAL A 194 3.64 -13.06 5.15
CA VAL A 194 2.42 -13.78 5.51
C VAL A 194 2.54 -14.28 6.94
N ASP A 195 1.55 -14.04 7.79
CA ASP A 195 1.51 -14.57 9.14
C ASP A 195 1.61 -16.10 9.13
N ARG A 196 2.42 -16.64 10.04
CA ARG A 196 2.49 -18.10 10.24
C ARG A 196 1.38 -18.63 11.15
N TYR A 197 0.70 -17.74 11.86
CA TYR A 197 -0.40 -18.09 12.76
C TYR A 197 -1.74 -17.79 12.08
N PRO A 198 -2.80 -18.57 12.37
CA PRO A 198 -4.15 -18.24 11.89
C PRO A 198 -4.54 -16.79 12.24
N PRO A 199 -5.21 -16.08 11.34
CA PRO A 199 -5.73 -16.56 10.08
C PRO A 199 -4.78 -16.33 8.90
N PHE A 200 -3.45 -16.46 9.03
CA PHE A 200 -2.49 -16.50 7.90
C PHE A 200 -2.55 -15.31 6.92
N LEU A 201 -2.72 -14.12 7.47
CA LEU A 201 -2.90 -12.89 6.69
C LEU A 201 -1.59 -12.34 6.15
N ILE A 202 -1.64 -11.67 5.01
CA ILE A 202 -0.53 -10.82 4.57
C ILE A 202 -0.46 -9.60 5.51
N ARG A 203 0.69 -9.37 6.15
CA ARG A 203 0.91 -8.22 7.05
C ARG A 203 1.76 -7.13 6.43
N ARG A 204 2.63 -7.50 5.50
CA ARG A 204 3.53 -6.58 4.81
C ARG A 204 3.64 -6.93 3.34
N ILE A 205 3.70 -5.90 2.49
CA ILE A 205 4.07 -6.02 1.09
C ILE A 205 5.20 -5.02 0.82
N ASP A 206 6.34 -5.52 0.39
CA ASP A 206 7.46 -4.70 -0.05
C ASP A 206 7.50 -4.73 -1.59
N PHE A 207 7.29 -3.58 -2.24
CA PHE A 207 7.51 -3.41 -3.67
C PHE A 207 8.94 -2.95 -3.89
N LEU A 208 9.68 -3.70 -4.67
CA LEU A 208 11.10 -3.50 -4.89
C LEU A 208 11.36 -2.94 -6.28
N ASP A 209 12.40 -2.10 -6.37
CA ASP A 209 12.94 -1.68 -7.66
C ASP A 209 13.92 -2.73 -8.22
N ARG A 210 14.53 -2.42 -9.38
CA ARG A 210 15.53 -3.28 -10.04
C ARG A 210 16.78 -3.52 -9.20
N ALA A 211 17.12 -2.61 -8.29
CA ALA A 211 18.24 -2.75 -7.37
C ALA A 211 17.88 -3.56 -6.11
N GLY A 212 16.64 -4.06 -6.01
CA GLY A 212 16.13 -4.77 -4.83
C GLY A 212 15.86 -3.84 -3.65
N GLN A 213 15.84 -2.52 -3.84
CA GLN A 213 15.51 -1.55 -2.80
C GLN A 213 14.00 -1.34 -2.74
N ALA A 214 13.49 -1.16 -1.53
CA ALA A 214 12.07 -0.86 -1.34
C ALA A 214 11.70 0.50 -1.96
N GLU A 215 10.86 0.45 -2.98
CA GLU A 215 10.24 1.62 -3.58
C GLU A 215 8.96 2.00 -2.81
N MET A 216 8.21 0.99 -2.34
CA MET A 216 7.04 1.18 -1.48
C MET A 216 6.91 0.01 -0.50
N VAL A 217 6.72 0.31 0.78
CA VAL A 217 6.44 -0.66 1.84
C VAL A 217 5.02 -0.45 2.33
N VAL A 218 4.26 -1.52 2.47
CA VAL A 218 2.86 -1.48 2.88
C VAL A 218 2.63 -2.39 4.08
N TRP A 219 2.06 -1.86 5.15
CA TRP A 219 1.56 -2.63 6.29
C TRP A 219 0.04 -2.73 6.25
N LEU A 220 -0.47 -3.93 6.49
CA LEU A 220 -1.87 -4.30 6.43
C LEU A 220 -2.34 -4.72 7.81
N ASP A 221 -3.21 -3.93 8.41
CA ASP A 221 -3.66 -4.07 9.79
C ASP A 221 -5.20 -4.08 9.87
N ASP A 222 -5.70 -4.50 11.04
CA ASP A 222 -7.13 -4.42 11.39
C ASP A 222 -8.06 -5.11 10.37
N TYR A 223 -7.74 -6.36 10.04
CA TYR A 223 -8.53 -7.17 9.13
C TYR A 223 -9.93 -7.42 9.70
N CYS A 224 -10.96 -7.23 8.88
CA CYS A 224 -12.33 -7.57 9.21
C CYS A 224 -12.95 -8.48 8.15
N GLU A 225 -13.94 -9.27 8.53
CA GLU A 225 -14.78 -9.99 7.58
C GLU A 225 -15.65 -9.00 6.82
N THR A 226 -15.79 -9.21 5.51
CA THR A 226 -16.60 -8.38 4.61
C THR A 226 -17.86 -9.14 4.21
N ASP A 227 -18.94 -9.07 4.98
CA ASP A 227 -20.28 -9.63 4.65
C ASP A 227 -20.26 -10.99 3.89
N GLY A 228 -19.40 -11.94 4.31
CA GLY A 228 -19.27 -13.27 3.67
C GLY A 228 -18.31 -13.37 2.47
N HIS A 229 -17.63 -12.28 2.11
CA HIS A 229 -16.70 -12.22 0.97
C HIS A 229 -15.24 -12.51 1.35
N GLY A 230 -14.92 -12.70 2.63
CA GLY A 230 -13.54 -12.94 3.10
C GLY A 230 -13.01 -11.82 3.99
N LEU A 231 -11.72 -11.89 4.31
CA LEU A 231 -11.05 -10.93 5.18
C LEU A 231 -10.44 -9.78 4.36
N PHE A 232 -10.65 -8.54 4.83
CA PHE A 232 -10.13 -7.33 4.20
C PHE A 232 -9.44 -6.42 5.21
N PRO A 233 -8.28 -5.83 4.88
CA PRO A 233 -7.59 -4.91 5.78
C PRO A 233 -8.36 -3.59 5.89
N ARG A 234 -8.64 -3.13 7.11
CA ARG A 234 -9.25 -1.81 7.34
C ARG A 234 -8.23 -0.69 7.48
N LYS A 235 -6.97 -1.02 7.74
CA LYS A 235 -5.91 -0.03 7.88
C LYS A 235 -4.72 -0.40 7.02
N LEU A 236 -4.39 0.47 6.09
CA LEU A 236 -3.19 0.38 5.25
C LEU A 236 -2.26 1.51 5.62
N ARG A 237 -0.99 1.20 5.88
CA ARG A 237 0.08 2.19 6.02
C ARG A 237 1.07 1.97 4.89
N LEU A 238 1.26 2.98 4.05
CA LEU A 238 2.17 2.95 2.92
C LEU A 238 3.31 3.93 3.20
N HIS A 239 4.52 3.55 2.83
CA HIS A 239 5.72 4.37 2.94
C HIS A 239 6.54 4.23 1.67
N TRP A 240 6.98 5.34 1.09
CA TRP A 240 7.87 5.40 -0.07
C TRP A 240 9.26 5.88 0.36
N PRO A 241 10.21 4.97 0.67
CA PRO A 241 11.44 5.34 1.39
C PRO A 241 12.29 6.36 0.64
N LYS A 242 12.40 6.21 -0.68
CA LYS A 242 13.21 7.10 -1.53
C LYS A 242 12.71 8.55 -1.56
N ARG A 243 11.44 8.77 -1.22
CA ARG A 243 10.80 10.09 -1.25
C ARG A 243 10.51 10.65 0.14
N ASP A 244 10.73 9.87 1.20
CA ASP A 244 10.31 10.23 2.56
C ASP A 244 8.81 10.61 2.60
N SER A 245 8.00 9.87 1.84
CA SER A 245 6.54 10.07 1.74
C SER A 245 5.80 8.92 2.40
N SER A 246 4.61 9.18 2.94
CA SER A 246 3.76 8.16 3.56
C SER A 246 2.27 8.42 3.36
N MET A 247 1.48 7.36 3.41
CA MET A 247 0.02 7.43 3.36
C MET A 247 -0.57 6.44 4.37
N THR A 248 -1.55 6.87 5.16
CA THR A 248 -2.37 5.98 5.98
C THR A 248 -3.80 6.02 5.47
N LEU A 249 -4.31 4.89 5.01
CA LEU A 249 -5.70 4.71 4.58
C LEU A 249 -6.45 3.93 5.67
N GLY A 250 -7.48 4.55 6.24
CA GLY A 250 -8.44 3.91 7.12
C GLY A 250 -9.77 3.69 6.41
N ILE A 251 -10.29 2.47 6.47
CA ILE A 251 -11.55 2.03 5.86
C ILE A 251 -12.50 1.64 6.99
N ASP A 252 -13.60 2.37 7.13
CA ASP A 252 -14.55 2.10 8.22
C ASP A 252 -15.28 0.77 8.00
N ARG A 253 -16.00 0.68 6.88
CA ARG A 253 -16.79 -0.49 6.50
C ARG A 253 -16.81 -0.66 4.99
N LEU A 254 -16.66 -1.91 4.55
CA LEU A 254 -16.81 -2.31 3.17
C LEU A 254 -18.16 -3.03 3.00
N ARG A 255 -18.96 -2.61 2.02
CA ARG A 255 -20.31 -3.12 1.79
C ARG A 255 -20.41 -3.81 0.44
N ALA A 256 -20.93 -5.03 0.46
CA ALA A 256 -21.31 -5.78 -0.71
C ALA A 256 -22.69 -5.37 -1.26
N GLY A 257 -23.02 -5.78 -2.48
CA GLY A 257 -24.30 -5.51 -3.13
C GLY A 257 -24.66 -4.03 -3.35
N ALA A 258 -23.73 -3.10 -3.14
CA ALA A 258 -23.98 -1.67 -3.36
C ALA A 258 -24.19 -1.41 -4.86
N LYS A 259 -25.25 -0.67 -5.21
CA LYS A 259 -25.48 -0.24 -6.59
C LYS A 259 -24.46 0.83 -6.99
N VAL A 260 -23.31 0.38 -7.47
CA VAL A 260 -22.24 1.24 -7.97
C VAL A 260 -22.40 1.45 -9.47
N ASN A 261 -22.28 2.70 -9.92
CA ASN A 261 -22.23 3.02 -11.34
C ASN A 261 -20.95 2.43 -11.95
N PRO A 262 -21.00 1.51 -12.94
CA PRO A 262 -19.81 0.91 -13.54
C PRO A 262 -18.82 1.94 -14.11
N ARG A 263 -19.29 3.14 -14.46
CA ARG A 263 -18.44 4.23 -14.98
C ARG A 263 -17.42 4.76 -13.97
N VAL A 264 -17.54 4.47 -12.67
CA VAL A 264 -16.51 4.87 -11.69
C VAL A 264 -15.14 4.23 -11.97
N PHE A 265 -15.13 3.07 -12.66
CA PHE A 265 -13.89 2.41 -13.08
C PHE A 265 -13.41 2.82 -14.47
N VAL A 266 -14.04 3.80 -15.10
CA VAL A 266 -13.64 4.30 -16.41
C VAL A 266 -12.93 5.63 -16.23
N ARG A 267 -11.68 5.71 -16.70
CA ARG A 267 -10.92 6.97 -16.71
C ARG A 267 -11.73 8.05 -17.43
N PRO A 268 -11.90 9.25 -16.84
CA PRO A 268 -12.50 10.38 -17.54
C PRO A 268 -11.71 10.68 -18.82
N ARG A 269 -12.40 10.72 -19.97
CA ARG A 269 -11.81 11.15 -21.25
C ARG A 269 -11.70 12.66 -21.35
N THR A 270 -12.64 13.37 -20.73
CA THR A 270 -12.57 14.82 -20.51
C THR A 270 -11.95 15.07 -19.14
N PRO A 271 -10.96 15.96 -19.02
CA PRO A 271 -10.40 16.30 -17.71
C PRO A 271 -11.50 16.82 -16.78
N PRO A 272 -11.53 16.38 -15.51
CA PRO A 272 -12.43 16.92 -14.51
C PRO A 272 -12.28 18.44 -14.37
N GLU A 273 -13.33 19.12 -13.90
CA GLU A 273 -13.26 20.56 -13.61
C GLU A 273 -12.06 20.88 -12.70
N GLY A 274 -11.35 21.97 -13.01
CA GLY A 274 -10.13 22.38 -12.30
C GLY A 274 -8.85 21.71 -12.77
N ILE A 275 -8.91 20.64 -13.58
CA ILE A 275 -7.74 20.04 -14.22
C ILE A 275 -7.38 20.82 -15.49
N ARG A 276 -6.14 21.31 -15.55
CA ARG A 276 -5.58 22.11 -16.66
C ARG A 276 -4.59 21.33 -17.51
N ARG A 277 -4.07 20.22 -17.00
CA ARG A 277 -3.06 19.40 -17.67
C ARG A 277 -3.42 17.92 -17.59
N ILE A 278 -3.25 17.20 -18.70
CA ILE A 278 -3.30 15.74 -18.74
C ILE A 278 -1.91 15.23 -19.11
N VAL A 279 -1.42 14.24 -18.37
CA VAL A 279 -0.12 13.61 -18.60
C VAL A 279 -0.33 12.11 -18.74
N GLN A 280 0.20 11.53 -19.81
CA GLN A 280 0.32 10.08 -19.96
C GLN A 280 1.72 9.67 -19.52
N VAL A 281 1.83 8.97 -18.38
CA VAL A 281 3.14 8.68 -17.76
C VAL A 281 3.96 7.63 -18.50
N ASP A 282 3.34 6.87 -19.38
CA ASP A 282 3.95 5.79 -20.15
C ASP A 282 3.99 6.08 -21.66
N ALA A 283 3.87 7.35 -22.05
CA ALA A 283 3.89 7.76 -23.46
C ALA A 283 5.19 7.32 -24.18
N ALA A 284 6.32 7.32 -23.48
CA ALA A 284 7.59 6.84 -24.02
C ALA A 284 7.57 5.34 -24.35
N CYS A 285 6.87 4.51 -23.55
CA CYS A 285 6.71 3.09 -23.84
C CYS A 285 5.89 2.86 -25.12
N GLU A 286 4.81 3.62 -25.33
CA GLU A 286 3.97 3.49 -26.52
C GLU A 286 4.70 3.95 -27.79
N ALA A 287 5.48 5.03 -27.69
CA ALA A 287 6.30 5.51 -28.80
C ALA A 287 7.35 4.47 -29.23
N ALA A 288 8.03 3.84 -28.26
CA ALA A 288 9.02 2.80 -28.54
C ALA A 288 8.40 1.54 -29.17
N ALA A 289 7.13 1.23 -28.87
CA ALA A 289 6.41 0.10 -29.43
C ALA A 289 5.93 0.31 -30.89
N SER A 290 6.01 1.53 -31.42
CA SER A 290 5.48 1.89 -32.76
C SER A 290 6.57 2.33 -33.77
N PRO A 291 7.60 1.52 -34.06
CA PRO A 291 8.76 1.95 -34.87
C PRO A 291 8.48 2.13 -36.38
N GLY A 292 7.23 2.08 -36.85
CA GLY A 292 6.89 1.98 -38.29
C GLY A 292 5.99 3.06 -38.89
N ALA A 293 5.61 4.13 -38.18
CA ALA A 293 4.63 5.12 -38.69
C ALA A 293 5.25 6.41 -39.27
N SER A 294 6.58 6.50 -39.35
CA SER A 294 7.30 7.67 -39.89
C SER A 294 8.11 7.27 -41.12
N GLY A 295 7.44 7.11 -42.27
CA GLY A 295 8.13 6.80 -43.52
C GLY A 295 7.24 6.31 -44.66
N GLU A 296 6.18 7.05 -45.01
CA GLU A 296 5.62 7.09 -46.38
C GLU A 296 5.24 8.52 -46.73
#